data_AF-A0A7Y3JSR9-F1
#
_entry.id   AF-A0A7Y3JSR9-F1
#
_cell.length_a   1.000
_cell.length_b   1.000
_cell.length_c   1.000
_cell.angle_alpha   90.00
_cell.angle_beta   90.00
_cell.angle_gamma   90.00
#
_symmetry.space_group_name_H-M   'P 1'
#
loop_
_entity.id
_entity.type
_entity.pdbx_description
1 polymer ?
#
loop_
_entity_poly.entity_id
_entity_poly.type
_entity_poly.pdbx_seq_one_letter_code
_entity_poly.pdbx_strand_id
1 'polypeptide(L)' 'MIGANGKALTMLVTALQARGHLKVEEFADTLAVFSVVVGEDNDLEGMLLAAWAGMMKESL' A
#
# COMPACT_ATOMS: atom_id res chain seq x y z
N MET A 1 -7.26 -9.24 -10.92
CA MET A 1 -5.92 -9.34 -10.29
C MET A 1 -5.60 -8.15 -9.40
N ILE A 2 -5.79 -6.90 -9.85
CA ILE A 2 -5.51 -5.67 -9.10
C ILE A 2 -6.03 -5.67 -7.65
N GLY A 3 -7.32 -5.96 -7.45
CA GLY A 3 -7.90 -6.00 -6.10
C GLY A 3 -7.44 -7.18 -5.24
N ALA A 4 -6.98 -8.28 -5.85
CA ALA A 4 -6.43 -9.42 -5.11
C ALA A 4 -5.02 -9.13 -4.59
N ASN A 5 -4.20 -8.44 -5.39
CA ASN A 5 -2.85 -8.02 -5.00
C ASN A 5 -2.89 -7.01 -3.86
N GLY A 6 -3.79 -6.02 -3.92
CA GLY A 6 -4.00 -5.07 -2.82
C GLY A 6 -4.39 -5.76 -1.51
N LYS A 7 -5.33 -6.70 -1.54
CA LYS A 7 -5.75 -7.48 -0.36
C LYS A 7 -4.62 -8.35 0.20
N ALA A 8 -3.82 -8.98 -0.66
CA ALA A 8 -2.67 -9.77 -0.24
C ALA A 8 -1.61 -8.88 0.44
N LEU A 9 -1.37 -7.68 -0.10
CA LEU A 9 -0.46 -6.69 0.48
C LEU A 9 -0.96 -6.23 1.85
N THR A 10 -2.25 -5.88 1.98
CA THR A 10 -2.86 -5.55 3.28
C THR A 10 -2.70 -6.70 4.28
N MET A 11 -2.99 -7.94 3.88
CA MET A 11 -2.84 -9.11 4.76
C MET A 11 -1.39 -9.27 5.27
N LEU A 12 -0.40 -9.12 4.39
CA LEU A 12 1.02 -9.20 4.76
C LEU A 12 1.39 -8.08 5.74
N VAL A 13 0.99 -6.85 5.45
CA VAL A 13 1.25 -5.66 6.28
C VAL A 13 0.65 -5.83 7.68
N THR A 14 -0.60 -6.30 7.78
CA THR A 14 -1.25 -6.61 9.06
C THR A 14 -0.52 -7.73 9.81
N ALA A 15 -0.06 -8.78 9.12
CA ALA A 15 0.70 -9.87 9.76
C ALA A 15 2.04 -9.40 10.33
N LEU A 16 2.71 -8.45 9.67
CA LEU A 16 3.96 -7.85 10.16
C LEU A 16 3.71 -6.90 11.33
N GLN A 17 2.65 -6.10 11.28
CA GLN A 17 2.24 -5.24 12.39
C GLN A 17 1.93 -6.05 13.64
N ALA A 18 1.19 -7.16 13.53
CA ALA A 18 0.86 -8.03 14.64
C ALA A 18 2.10 -8.61 15.36
N ARG A 19 3.25 -8.63 14.68
CA ARG A 19 4.54 -9.09 15.21
C ARG A 19 5.46 -7.94 15.65
N GLY A 20 5.00 -6.69 15.56
CA GLY A 20 5.76 -5.50 15.95
C GLY A 20 6.88 -5.13 14.98
N HIS A 21 6.86 -5.64 13.75
CA HIS A 21 7.92 -5.37 12.76
C HIS A 21 7.66 -4.12 11.91
N LEU A 22 6.44 -3.57 11.95
CA LEU A 22 6.02 -2.52 11.05
C LEU A 22 4.85 -1.71 11.63
N LYS A 23 4.79 -0.41 11.35
CA LYS A 23 3.60 0.42 11.53
C LYS A 23 2.89 0.59 10.19
N VAL A 24 1.61 0.26 10.15
CA VAL A 24 0.83 0.28 8.90
C VAL A 24 0.69 1.69 8.35
N GLU A 25 0.58 2.69 9.23
CA GLU A 25 0.54 4.10 8.85
C GLU A 25 1.80 4.53 8.10
N GLU A 26 2.98 4.30 8.70
CA GLU A 26 4.29 4.61 8.08
C GLU A 26 4.48 3.86 6.74
N PHE A 27 4.04 2.61 6.66
CA PHE A 27 4.09 1.85 5.42
C PHE A 27 3.14 2.40 4.35
N ALA A 28 1.90 2.74 4.71
CA ALA A 28 0.93 3.30 3.79
C ALA A 28 1.37 4.68 3.27
N ASP A 29 1.99 5.51 4.12
CA ASP A 29 2.61 6.77 3.71
C ASP A 29 3.75 6.56 2.72
N THR A 30 4.63 5.59 3.00
CA THR A 30 5.73 5.24 2.10
C THR A 30 5.22 4.75 0.75
N LEU A 31 4.18 3.90 0.77
CA LEU A 31 3.54 3.38 -0.44
C LEU A 31 2.88 4.49 -1.26
N ALA A 32 2.26 5.48 -0.61
CA ALA A 32 1.71 6.66 -1.26
C ALA A 32 2.79 7.51 -1.93
N VAL A 33 3.92 7.77 -1.27
CA VAL A 33 5.05 8.47 -1.89
C VAL A 33 5.60 7.69 -3.08
N PHE A 34 5.80 6.39 -2.94
CA PHE A 34 6.29 5.53 -4.01
C PHE A 34 5.36 5.53 -5.22
N SER A 35 4.04 5.58 -4.99
CA SER A 35 3.04 5.66 -6.06
C SER A 35 3.20 6.88 -6.97
N VAL A 36 3.63 8.02 -6.42
CA VAL A 36 3.90 9.24 -7.20
C VAL A 36 5.11 9.03 -8.10
N VAL A 37 6.19 8.47 -7.56
CA VAL A 37 7.43 8.19 -8.30
C VAL A 37 7.16 7.21 -9.44
N VAL A 38 6.44 6.11 -9.17
CA VAL A 38 6.07 5.13 -10.21
C VAL A 38 5.13 5.74 -11.25
N GLY A 39 4.25 6.66 -10.84
CA GLY A 39 3.35 7.37 -11.73
C GLY A 39 4.08 8.20 -12.80
N GLU A 40 5.32 8.65 -12.55
CA GLU A 40 6.11 9.38 -13.55
C GLU A 40 6.45 8.52 -14.78
N ASP A 41 6.63 7.21 -14.58
CA ASP A 41 6.95 6.25 -15.64
C ASP A 41 5.72 5.46 -16.11
N ASN A 42 4.74 5.24 -15.22
CA ASN A 42 3.55 4.43 -15.47
C ASN A 42 2.35 4.89 -14.62
N ASP A 43 1.53 5.75 -15.21
CA ASP A 43 0.30 6.29 -14.58
C ASP A 43 -0.59 5.21 -13.96
N LEU A 44 -0.81 4.09 -14.66
CA LEU A 44 -1.70 3.04 -14.19
C LEU A 44 -1.16 2.40 -12.91
N GLU A 45 0.13 2.06 -12.90
CA GLU A 45 0.75 1.43 -11.74
C GLU A 45 0.81 2.39 -10.54
N GLY A 46 1.12 3.66 -10.78
CA GLY A 46 1.04 4.72 -9.77
C GLY A 46 -0.36 4.82 -9.16
N MET A 47 -1.41 4.88 -9.97
CA MET A 47 -2.80 4.91 -9.47
C MET A 47 -3.16 3.68 -8.64
N LEU A 48 -2.67 2.49 -8.99
CA LEU A 48 -2.93 1.27 -8.22
C LEU A 48 -2.25 1.27 -6.86
N LEU A 49 -0.99 1.70 -6.80
CA LEU A 49 -0.23 1.83 -5.55
C LEU A 49 -0.87 2.88 -4.63
N ALA A 50 -1.31 4.01 -5.18
CA ALA A 50 -2.02 5.05 -4.45
C ALA A 50 -3.34 4.52 -3.86
N ALA A 51 -4.11 3.75 -4.66
CA ALA A 51 -5.35 3.14 -4.20
C ALA A 51 -5.11 2.14 -3.06
N TRP A 52 -4.07 1.30 -3.14
CA TRP A 52 -3.75 0.37 -2.06
C TRP A 52 -3.27 1.08 -0.80
N ALA A 53 -2.49 2.16 -0.92
CA ALA A 53 -2.12 3.00 0.21
C ALA A 53 -3.35 3.61 0.90
N GLY A 54 -4.30 4.13 0.11
CA GLY A 54 -5.58 4.64 0.62
C GLY A 54 -6.39 3.58 1.37
N MET A 55 -6.56 2.40 0.77
CA MET A 55 -7.26 1.28 1.42
C MET A 55 -6.64 0.88 2.77
N MET A 56 -5.31 0.92 2.89
CA MET A 56 -4.63 0.60 4.15
C MET A 56 -4.86 1.66 5.22
N LYS A 57 -4.93 2.94 4.84
CA LYS A 57 -5.23 4.03 5.78
C LYS A 57 -6.67 3.99 6.27
N GLU A 58 -7.62 3.62 5.41
CA GLU A 58 -9.03 3.44 5.82
C GLU A 58 -9.23 2.23 6.74
N SER A 59 -8.28 1.29 6.75
CA SER A 59 -8.36 0.06 7.55
C SER A 59 -7.72 0.19 8.95
N LEU A 60 -7.12 1.35 9.26
CA LEU A 60 -6.53 1.68 10.56
C LEU A 60 -7.57 2.31 11.50
#